data_AF-A0A419KJ57-F1
#
_entry.id   AF-A0A419KJ57-F1
#
_cell.length_a   1.000
_cell.length_b   1.000
_cell.length_c   1.000
_cell.angle_alpha   90.00
_cell.angle_beta   90.00
_cell.angle_gamma   90.00
#
_symmetry.space_group_name_H-M   'P 1'
#
loop_
_entity.id
_entity.type
_entity.pdbx_description
1 polymer ?
#
loop_
_entity_poly.entity_id
_entity_poly.type
_entity_poly.pdbx_seq_one_letter_code
_entity_poly.pdbx_strand_id
1 'polypeptide(L)'
;MTSDSEEYNVDVVEDVKTVSRLLNKFNFTCEADEVKELIEKIKEEIELEEFEQNLGTPPQKQKIEIGDFTQLNGYEFEEYLKNLFELLGYTAVQTPSSGDQGADLILSKDDEKIVVQAKKYDGKVSNKAVQEIAAAKNYYNTDRAMVVTNSSFTKSAIELAFSNDVELWDGRKLKNVIEDLEKGKR
;
A
#
# COMPACT_ATOMS: atom_id res chain seq x y z
N MET A 1 -38.91 1.85 -10.87
CA MET A 1 -37.74 1.25 -11.55
C MET A 1 -36.62 1.30 -10.55
N THR A 2 -36.49 0.24 -9.76
CA THR A 2 -35.41 0.08 -8.79
C THR A 2 -34.19 -0.37 -9.57
N SER A 3 -33.14 0.44 -9.55
CA SER A 3 -31.80 0.06 -9.97
C SER A 3 -31.27 -0.95 -8.97
N ASP A 4 -31.16 -2.20 -9.40
CA ASP A 4 -30.46 -3.24 -8.66
C ASP A 4 -28.97 -2.86 -8.60
N SER A 5 -28.54 -2.34 -7.46
CA SER A 5 -27.13 -2.31 -7.09
C SER A 5 -26.73 -3.76 -6.77
N GLU A 6 -26.21 -4.47 -7.76
CA GLU A 6 -25.55 -5.75 -7.52
C GLU A 6 -24.37 -5.49 -6.58
N GLU A 7 -24.50 -5.93 -5.33
CA GLU A 7 -23.40 -6.04 -4.38
C GLU A 7 -22.43 -7.07 -4.95
N TYR A 8 -21.37 -6.59 -5.62
CA TYR A 8 -20.28 -7.43 -6.06
C TYR A 8 -19.52 -7.90 -4.82
N ASN A 9 -19.63 -9.20 -4.52
CA ASN A 9 -18.91 -9.80 -3.41
C ASN A 9 -17.42 -9.85 -3.76
N VAL A 10 -16.66 -8.90 -3.20
CA VAL A 10 -15.23 -8.64 -3.49
C VAL A 10 -14.34 -9.88 -3.24
N ASP A 11 -14.80 -10.81 -2.39
CA ASP A 11 -14.10 -12.06 -2.06
C ASP A 11 -13.91 -13.01 -3.25
N VAL A 12 -14.68 -12.87 -4.34
CA VAL A 12 -14.63 -13.82 -5.48
C VAL A 12 -13.40 -13.57 -6.39
N VAL A 13 -12.83 -12.36 -6.37
CA VAL A 13 -11.79 -11.93 -7.33
C VAL A 13 -10.38 -12.35 -6.90
N GLU A 14 -10.19 -12.77 -5.65
CA GLU A 14 -8.85 -13.05 -5.10
C GLU A 14 -8.28 -14.44 -5.44
N ASP A 15 -9.13 -15.41 -5.81
CA ASP A 15 -8.65 -16.74 -6.15
C ASP A 15 -8.23 -16.83 -7.62
N VAL A 16 -6.93 -16.60 -7.87
CA VAL A 16 -6.27 -16.76 -9.18
C VAL A 16 -6.62 -18.11 -9.84
N LYS A 17 -6.86 -19.18 -9.07
CA LYS A 17 -7.28 -20.48 -9.65
C LYS A 17 -8.70 -20.45 -10.16
N THR A 18 -9.60 -19.76 -9.46
CA THR A 18 -10.99 -19.57 -9.88
C THR A 18 -11.06 -18.71 -11.14
N VAL A 19 -10.29 -17.61 -11.17
CA VAL A 19 -10.16 -16.74 -12.36
C VAL A 19 -9.54 -17.50 -13.54
N SER A 20 -8.46 -18.26 -13.33
CA SER A 20 -7.83 -19.07 -14.37
C SER A 20 -8.78 -20.14 -14.93
N ARG A 21 -9.60 -20.78 -14.07
CA ARG A 21 -10.63 -21.72 -14.50
C ARG A 21 -11.74 -21.03 -15.32
N LEU A 22 -12.13 -19.82 -14.94
CA LEU A 22 -13.12 -19.03 -15.66
C LEU A 22 -12.61 -18.67 -17.06
N LEU A 23 -11.38 -18.15 -17.16
CA LEU A 23 -10.76 -17.78 -18.44
C LEU A 23 -10.64 -18.98 -19.38
N ASN A 24 -10.17 -20.12 -18.86
CA ASN A 24 -10.12 -21.38 -19.62
C ASN A 24 -11.52 -21.83 -20.09
N LYS A 25 -12.55 -21.68 -19.24
CA LYS A 25 -13.95 -22.02 -19.60
C LYS A 25 -14.46 -21.17 -20.76
N PHE A 26 -13.99 -19.94 -20.89
CA PHE A 26 -14.33 -19.02 -21.98
C PHE A 26 -13.28 -18.99 -23.11
N ASN A 27 -12.38 -19.97 -23.16
CA ASN A 27 -11.36 -20.12 -24.21
C ASN A 27 -10.31 -18.99 -24.27
N PHE A 28 -10.15 -18.25 -23.18
CA PHE A 28 -9.03 -17.33 -22.99
C PHE A 28 -7.85 -18.11 -22.41
N THR A 29 -6.70 -18.04 -23.08
CA THR A 29 -5.43 -18.59 -22.60
C THR A 29 -4.55 -17.44 -22.17
N CYS A 30 -4.09 -17.48 -20.93
CA CYS A 30 -3.13 -16.52 -20.38
C CYS A 30 -2.32 -17.24 -19.31
N GLU A 31 -1.07 -16.81 -19.14
CA GLU A 31 -0.21 -17.35 -18.10
C GLU A 31 -0.65 -16.83 -16.72
N ALA A 32 -0.40 -17.60 -15.65
CA ALA A 32 -0.81 -17.23 -14.30
C ALA A 32 -0.23 -15.88 -13.84
N ASP A 33 0.96 -15.54 -14.33
CA ASP A 33 1.62 -14.26 -14.06
C ASP A 33 0.90 -13.09 -14.76
N GLU A 34 0.36 -13.30 -15.97
CA GLU A 34 -0.43 -12.30 -16.70
C GLU A 34 -1.78 -12.03 -16.02
N VAL A 35 -2.45 -13.09 -15.54
CA VAL A 35 -3.69 -12.96 -14.76
C VAL A 35 -3.45 -12.13 -13.51
N LYS A 36 -2.33 -12.39 -12.83
CA LYS A 36 -1.98 -11.66 -11.62
C LYS A 36 -1.76 -10.18 -11.92
N GLU A 37 -1.02 -9.83 -12.97
CA GLU A 37 -0.85 -8.42 -13.37
C GLU A 37 -2.17 -7.73 -13.74
N LEU A 38 -3.09 -8.44 -14.38
CA LEU A 38 -4.41 -7.90 -14.73
C LEU A 38 -5.29 -7.69 -13.49
N ILE A 39 -5.26 -8.63 -12.54
CA ILE A 39 -5.99 -8.47 -11.27
C ILE A 39 -5.48 -7.25 -10.51
N GLU A 40 -4.16 -7.04 -10.45
CA GLU A 40 -3.59 -5.86 -9.80
C GLU A 40 -4.06 -4.55 -10.46
N LYS A 41 -4.04 -4.48 -11.79
CA LYS A 41 -4.52 -3.30 -12.52
C LYS A 41 -6.00 -3.01 -12.29
N ILE A 42 -6.83 -4.06 -12.25
CA ILE A 42 -8.27 -3.92 -12.00
C ILE A 42 -8.53 -3.52 -10.54
N LYS A 43 -7.75 -4.05 -9.58
CA LYS A 43 -7.83 -3.62 -8.17
C LYS A 43 -7.54 -2.12 -8.05
N GLU A 44 -6.46 -1.64 -8.70
CA GLU A 44 -6.13 -0.21 -8.75
C GLU A 44 -7.28 0.62 -9.37
N GLU A 45 -7.89 0.16 -10.46
CA GLU A 45 -9.01 0.84 -11.13
C GLU A 45 -10.27 0.93 -10.25
N ILE A 46 -10.63 -0.17 -9.56
CA ILE A 46 -11.77 -0.19 -8.61
C ILE A 46 -11.51 0.76 -7.43
N GLU A 47 -10.29 0.75 -6.86
CA GLU A 47 -9.92 1.64 -5.76
C GLU A 47 -9.99 3.13 -6.16
N LEU A 48 -9.61 3.45 -7.40
CA LEU A 48 -9.75 4.79 -7.98
C LEU A 48 -11.22 5.20 -8.14
N GLU A 49 -12.09 4.31 -8.62
CA GLU A 49 -13.52 4.57 -8.74
C GLU A 49 -14.18 4.81 -7.36
N GLU A 50 -13.81 4.02 -6.35
CA GLU A 50 -14.28 4.21 -4.97
C GLU A 50 -13.83 5.57 -4.41
N PHE A 51 -12.60 5.99 -4.68
CA PHE A 51 -12.09 7.31 -4.29
C PHE A 51 -12.90 8.44 -4.95
N GLU A 52 -13.13 8.35 -6.26
CA GLU A 52 -13.91 9.35 -7.00
C GLU A 52 -15.36 9.46 -6.48
N GLN A 53 -15.98 8.33 -6.16
CA GLN A 53 -17.32 8.30 -5.58
C GLN A 53 -17.39 8.95 -4.18
N ASN A 54 -16.26 8.99 -3.47
CA ASN A 54 -16.15 9.63 -2.16
C ASN A 54 -15.69 11.11 -2.22
N LEU A 55 -15.49 11.67 -3.42
CA LEU A 55 -15.23 13.11 -3.59
C LEU A 55 -16.48 13.94 -3.30
N GLY A 56 -16.64 14.38 -2.05
CA GLY A 56 -17.71 15.29 -1.63
C GLY A 56 -18.33 14.95 -0.28
N THR A 57 -18.06 13.75 0.24
CA THR A 57 -18.30 13.41 1.64
C THR A 57 -17.12 13.95 2.46
N PRO A 58 -17.35 14.77 3.51
CA PRO A 58 -16.29 15.08 4.44
C PRO A 58 -15.74 13.76 4.98
N PRO A 59 -14.41 13.58 5.08
CA PRO A 59 -13.85 12.36 5.64
C PRO A 59 -14.45 12.22 7.04
N GLN A 60 -15.30 11.20 7.21
CA GLN A 60 -15.76 10.84 8.53
C GLN A 60 -14.48 10.43 9.24
N LYS A 61 -14.05 11.21 10.25
CA LYS A 61 -12.97 10.86 11.15
C LYS A 61 -13.33 9.54 11.84
N GLN A 62 -13.12 8.43 11.16
CA GLN A 62 -13.00 7.15 11.80
C GLN A 62 -11.77 7.30 12.69
N LYS A 63 -12.01 7.19 13.98
CA LYS A 63 -10.95 7.14 14.97
C LYS A 63 -10.29 5.79 14.78
N ILE A 64 -9.46 5.64 13.74
CA ILE A 64 -8.71 4.41 13.48
C ILE A 64 -7.85 4.22 14.72
N GLU A 65 -8.20 3.23 15.54
CA GLU A 65 -7.39 2.85 16.69
C GLU A 65 -6.02 2.48 16.14
N ILE A 66 -4.97 3.07 16.71
CA ILE A 66 -3.61 2.83 16.27
C ILE A 66 -3.35 1.33 16.47
N GLY A 67 -3.32 0.54 15.39
CA GLY A 67 -3.04 -0.90 15.50
C GLY A 67 -3.85 -1.79 14.56
N ASP A 68 -5.07 -1.40 14.19
CA ASP A 68 -5.88 -2.16 13.23
C ASP A 68 -5.89 -1.49 11.86
N PHE A 69 -4.99 -1.96 11.00
CA PHE A 69 -4.94 -1.61 9.59
C PHE A 69 -5.38 -2.78 8.71
N THR A 70 -6.14 -3.76 9.24
CA THR A 70 -6.59 -4.93 8.47
C THR A 70 -7.68 -4.58 7.47
N GLN A 71 -8.60 -3.68 7.86
CA GLN A 71 -9.76 -3.27 7.08
C GLN A 71 -9.55 -2.03 6.21
N LEU A 72 -8.38 -1.40 6.27
CA LEU A 72 -8.09 -0.21 5.49
C LEU A 72 -7.87 -0.56 4.02
N ASN A 73 -8.37 0.26 3.10
CA ASN A 73 -7.94 0.20 1.70
C ASN A 73 -6.54 0.84 1.51
N GLY A 74 -6.02 0.84 0.27
CA GLY A 74 -4.69 1.40 -0.04
C GLY A 74 -4.53 2.86 0.40
N TYR A 75 -5.48 3.72 0.01
CA TYR A 75 -5.47 5.14 0.33
C TYR A 75 -5.60 5.42 1.84
N GLU A 76 -6.51 4.71 2.51
CA GLU A 76 -6.69 4.79 3.96
C GLU A 76 -5.42 4.33 4.70
N PHE A 77 -4.70 3.34 4.15
CA PHE A 77 -3.42 2.91 4.69
C PHE A 77 -2.33 3.97 4.54
N GLU A 78 -2.28 4.68 3.42
CA GLU A 78 -1.37 5.83 3.24
C GLU A 78 -1.66 6.95 4.23
N GLU A 79 -2.94 7.34 4.38
CA GLU A 79 -3.36 8.36 5.33
C GLU A 79 -3.06 7.92 6.78
N TYR A 80 -3.28 6.65 7.09
CA TYR A 80 -2.89 6.06 8.37
C TYR A 80 -1.39 6.19 8.63
N LEU A 81 -0.55 5.82 7.65
CA LEU A 81 0.90 5.90 7.79
C LEU A 81 1.38 7.34 7.95
N LYS A 82 0.78 8.29 7.22
CA LYS A 82 1.06 9.72 7.41
C LYS A 82 0.85 10.13 8.86
N ASN A 83 -0.33 9.83 9.42
CA ASN A 83 -0.66 10.14 10.82
C ASN A 83 0.30 9.44 11.81
N LEU A 84 0.65 8.17 11.54
CA LEU A 84 1.61 7.42 12.36
C LEU A 84 2.99 8.08 12.36
N PHE A 85 3.52 8.49 11.20
CA PHE A 85 4.81 9.16 11.11
C PHE A 85 4.79 10.53 11.78
N GLU A 86 3.70 11.28 11.67
CA GLU A 86 3.51 12.53 12.42
C GLU A 86 3.58 12.30 13.94
N LEU A 87 2.94 11.24 14.44
CA LEU A 87 3.03 10.85 15.86
C LEU A 87 4.45 10.42 16.28
N LEU A 88 5.25 9.89 15.35
CA LEU A 88 6.68 9.57 15.54
C LEU A 88 7.58 10.81 15.44
N GLY A 89 7.00 11.99 15.23
CA GLY A 89 7.69 13.28 15.18
C GLY A 89 8.31 13.60 13.82
N TYR A 90 7.85 12.97 12.73
CA TYR A 90 8.20 13.37 11.38
C TYR A 90 7.22 14.43 10.87
N THR A 91 7.67 15.27 9.94
CA THR A 91 6.76 15.96 9.02
C THR A 91 6.47 15.02 7.86
N ALA A 92 5.21 14.72 7.57
CA ALA A 92 4.82 13.78 6.51
C ALA A 92 3.95 14.48 5.45
N VAL A 93 4.33 14.36 4.18
CA VAL A 93 3.62 14.96 3.04
C VAL A 93 3.28 13.87 2.03
N GLN A 94 2.02 13.80 1.60
CA GLN A 94 1.60 12.92 0.51
C GLN A 94 2.10 13.44 -0.84
N THR A 95 2.50 12.52 -1.71
CA THR A 95 2.82 12.82 -3.11
C THR A 95 1.54 12.96 -3.93
N PRO A 96 1.61 13.52 -5.16
CA PRO A 96 0.45 13.54 -6.06
C PRO A 96 0.04 12.12 -6.46
N SER A 97 -1.26 11.84 -6.54
CA SER A 97 -1.80 10.51 -6.89
C SER A 97 -1.45 9.99 -8.29
N SER A 98 -0.78 10.79 -9.13
CA SER A 98 -0.34 10.37 -10.47
C SER A 98 1.06 10.88 -10.76
N GLY A 99 1.87 10.04 -11.43
CA GLY A 99 3.25 10.38 -11.80
C GLY A 99 4.22 10.46 -10.62
N ASP A 100 3.86 9.84 -9.50
CA ASP A 100 4.55 9.80 -8.21
C ASP A 100 5.81 8.91 -8.22
N GLN A 101 6.04 8.15 -9.31
CA GLN A 101 7.14 7.20 -9.44
C GLN A 101 7.10 6.09 -8.36
N GLY A 102 5.92 5.76 -7.82
CA GLY A 102 5.73 4.73 -6.80
C GLY A 102 6.14 5.17 -5.40
N ALA A 103 5.96 6.44 -5.06
CA ALA A 103 6.21 6.99 -3.74
C ALA A 103 4.95 7.66 -3.24
N ASP A 104 4.47 7.29 -2.06
CA ASP A 104 3.19 7.75 -1.51
C ASP A 104 3.40 8.88 -0.48
N LEU A 105 4.52 8.86 0.25
CA LEU A 105 4.87 9.87 1.25
C LEU A 105 6.32 10.35 1.14
N ILE A 106 6.54 11.60 1.50
CA ILE A 106 7.86 12.17 1.80
C ILE A 106 7.87 12.58 3.27
N LEU A 107 8.78 11.99 4.04
CA LEU A 107 9.01 12.32 5.43
C LEU A 107 10.21 13.26 5.58
N SER A 108 10.16 14.13 6.59
CA SER A 108 11.28 14.99 6.97
C SER A 108 11.43 15.04 8.49
N LYS A 109 12.64 14.81 8.98
CA LYS A 109 12.99 14.96 10.41
C LYS A 109 14.49 15.17 10.56
N ASP A 110 14.90 16.12 11.42
CA ASP A 110 16.31 16.39 11.73
C ASP A 110 17.20 16.56 10.47
N ASP A 111 16.72 17.35 9.50
CA ASP A 111 17.33 17.59 8.18
C ASP A 111 17.47 16.37 7.25
N GLU A 112 16.92 15.22 7.64
CA GLU A 112 16.86 14.01 6.81
C GLU A 112 15.51 13.90 6.10
N LYS A 113 15.53 13.58 4.80
CA LYS A 113 14.35 13.28 3.98
C LYS A 113 14.27 11.80 3.62
N ILE A 114 13.08 11.24 3.73
CA ILE A 114 12.82 9.83 3.44
C ILE A 114 11.66 9.75 2.44
N VAL A 115 11.87 9.07 1.33
CA VAL A 115 10.78 8.70 0.42
C VAL A 115 10.18 7.37 0.87
N VAL A 116 8.86 7.26 0.87
CA VAL A 116 8.14 6.09 1.39
C VAL A 116 7.15 5.57 0.36
N GLN A 117 7.17 4.26 0.14
CA GLN A 117 6.11 3.54 -0.56
C GLN A 117 5.29 2.73 0.46
N ALA A 118 3.98 2.92 0.47
CA ALA A 118 3.00 2.14 1.19
C ALA A 118 2.47 1.01 0.30
N LYS A 119 2.41 -0.20 0.84
CA LYS A 119 1.79 -1.35 0.19
C LYS A 119 0.80 -2.03 1.13
N LYS A 120 -0.49 -1.72 0.96
CA LYS A 120 -1.58 -2.52 1.51
C LYS A 120 -1.78 -3.74 0.64
N TYR A 121 -1.52 -4.93 1.18
CA TYR A 121 -1.47 -6.15 0.39
C TYR A 121 -1.82 -7.38 1.24
N ASP A 122 -2.49 -8.36 0.64
CA ASP A 122 -2.80 -9.64 1.30
C ASP A 122 -1.70 -10.67 1.05
N GLY A 123 -0.91 -10.47 -0.01
CA GLY A 123 0.25 -11.28 -0.35
C GLY A 123 1.56 -10.77 0.26
N LYS A 124 2.67 -11.38 -0.18
CA LYS A 124 4.01 -10.87 0.15
C LYS A 124 4.46 -9.82 -0.85
N VAL A 125 5.10 -8.76 -0.37
CA VAL A 125 5.69 -7.71 -1.21
C VAL A 125 6.93 -8.25 -1.92
N SER A 126 6.96 -8.05 -3.25
CA SER A 126 8.01 -8.54 -4.15
C SER A 126 9.09 -7.49 -4.39
N ASN A 127 10.07 -7.82 -5.24
CA ASN A 127 11.17 -6.92 -5.60
C ASN A 127 10.69 -5.61 -6.26
N LYS A 128 9.52 -5.60 -6.90
CA LYS A 128 9.02 -4.44 -7.66
C LYS A 128 8.94 -3.19 -6.79
N ALA A 129 8.35 -3.28 -5.60
CA ALA A 129 8.26 -2.15 -4.66
C ALA A 129 9.64 -1.59 -4.27
N VAL A 130 10.61 -2.48 -4.04
CA VAL A 130 11.98 -2.07 -3.69
C VAL A 130 12.66 -1.35 -4.87
N GLN A 131 12.42 -1.81 -6.10
CA GLN A 131 12.97 -1.17 -7.30
C GLN A 131 12.36 0.22 -7.54
N GLU A 132 11.04 0.34 -7.38
CA GLU A 132 10.30 1.59 -7.52
C GLU A 132 10.80 2.63 -6.53
N ILE A 133 10.83 2.30 -5.23
CA ILE A 133 11.24 3.27 -4.21
C ILE A 133 12.71 3.67 -4.31
N ALA A 134 13.58 2.76 -4.75
CA ALA A 134 14.99 3.06 -5.00
C ALA A 134 15.16 4.07 -6.15
N ALA A 135 14.32 4.00 -7.18
CA ALA A 135 14.28 4.99 -8.24
C ALA A 135 13.69 6.32 -7.74
N ALA A 136 12.59 6.26 -6.98
CA ALA A 136 11.91 7.43 -6.44
C ALA A 136 12.81 8.27 -5.51
N LYS A 137 13.72 7.62 -4.75
CA LYS A 137 14.72 8.30 -3.91
C LYS A 137 15.51 9.36 -4.68
N ASN A 138 16.00 9.00 -5.86
CA ASN A 138 16.76 9.92 -6.70
C ASN A 138 15.86 10.98 -7.34
N TYR A 139 14.66 10.60 -7.76
CA TYR A 139 13.70 11.51 -8.38
C TYR A 139 13.27 12.64 -7.42
N TYR A 140 12.98 12.32 -6.17
CA TYR A 140 12.61 13.28 -5.13
C TYR A 140 13.80 13.90 -4.37
N ASN A 141 15.04 13.49 -4.71
CA ASN A 141 16.26 13.94 -4.05
C ASN A 141 16.19 13.79 -2.52
N THR A 142 15.86 12.58 -2.04
CA THR A 142 15.79 12.23 -0.62
C THR A 142 17.02 11.44 -0.18
N ASP A 143 17.33 11.50 1.11
CA ASP A 143 18.51 10.86 1.70
C ASP A 143 18.32 9.35 1.85
N ARG A 144 17.08 8.93 2.13
CA ARG A 144 16.71 7.53 2.37
C ARG A 144 15.43 7.12 1.65
N ALA A 145 15.23 5.82 1.57
CA ALA A 145 14.07 5.17 0.95
C ALA A 145 13.49 4.12 1.91
N MET A 146 12.17 3.98 1.92
CA MET A 146 11.46 3.05 2.80
C MET A 146 10.27 2.41 2.09
N VAL A 147 10.08 1.10 2.26
CA VAL A 147 8.82 0.43 1.92
C VAL A 147 8.12 -0.01 3.20
N VAL A 148 6.84 0.34 3.31
CA VAL A 148 5.99 0.02 4.45
C VAL A 148 4.82 -0.85 3.98
N THR A 149 4.54 -1.94 4.67
CA THR A 149 3.42 -2.83 4.34
C THR A 149 2.73 -3.39 5.57
N ASN A 150 1.42 -3.64 5.47
CA ASN A 150 0.65 -4.40 6.46
C ASN A 150 1.04 -5.89 6.52
N SER A 151 1.72 -6.40 5.49
CA SER A 151 2.04 -7.81 5.31
C SER A 151 3.52 -8.09 5.57
N SER A 152 4.15 -8.93 4.75
CA SER A 152 5.55 -9.33 4.85
C SER A 152 6.24 -9.27 3.49
N PHE A 153 7.56 -9.23 3.49
CA PHE A 153 8.37 -9.19 2.28
C PHE A 153 8.78 -10.60 1.85
N THR A 154 8.96 -10.78 0.54
CA THR A 154 9.65 -11.96 0.00
C THR A 154 11.14 -11.94 0.39
N LYS A 155 11.79 -13.11 0.43
CA LYS A 155 13.22 -13.19 0.74
C LYS A 155 14.07 -12.40 -0.25
N SER A 156 13.74 -12.47 -1.54
CA SER A 156 14.42 -11.70 -2.58
C SER A 156 14.24 -10.19 -2.42
N ALA A 157 13.06 -9.73 -1.97
CA ALA A 157 12.83 -8.31 -1.72
C ALA A 157 13.68 -7.80 -0.55
N ILE A 158 13.81 -8.61 0.50
CA ILE A 158 14.69 -8.30 1.65
C ILE A 158 16.16 -8.20 1.20
N GLU A 159 16.63 -9.17 0.42
CA GLU A 159 18.01 -9.17 -0.11
C GLU A 159 18.25 -7.95 -1.03
N LEU A 160 17.29 -7.63 -1.89
CA LEU A 160 17.39 -6.46 -2.78
C LEU A 160 17.37 -5.14 -1.99
N ALA A 161 16.51 -5.01 -1.00
CA ALA A 161 16.41 -3.82 -0.16
C ALA A 161 17.71 -3.55 0.59
N PHE A 162 18.34 -4.59 1.13
CA PHE A 162 19.65 -4.49 1.75
C PHE A 162 20.72 -3.95 0.79
N SER A 163 20.74 -4.44 -0.46
CA SER A 163 21.72 -3.98 -1.46
C SER A 163 21.50 -2.55 -1.96
N ASN A 164 20.29 -2.00 -1.81
CA ASN A 164 19.92 -0.66 -2.26
C ASN A 164 19.71 0.34 -1.11
N ASP A 165 20.06 -0.04 0.13
CA ASP A 165 19.85 0.78 1.32
C ASP A 165 18.39 1.27 1.47
N VAL A 166 17.45 0.34 1.23
CA VAL A 166 16.00 0.57 1.40
C VAL A 166 15.56 -0.01 2.73
N GLU A 167 14.96 0.82 3.57
CA GLU A 167 14.39 0.39 4.84
C GLU A 167 13.07 -0.35 4.62
N LEU A 168 12.87 -1.47 5.32
CA LEU A 168 11.64 -2.26 5.24
C LEU A 168 10.88 -2.24 6.57
N TRP A 169 9.60 -1.87 6.52
CA TRP A 169 8.67 -1.95 7.63
C TRP A 169 7.57 -2.96 7.28
N ASP A 170 7.67 -4.15 7.87
CA ASP A 170 6.63 -5.18 7.74
C ASP A 170 5.54 -4.97 8.79
N GLY A 171 4.42 -5.70 8.66
CA GLY A 171 3.27 -5.56 9.56
C GLY A 171 3.61 -5.87 11.03
N ARG A 172 4.65 -6.68 11.29
CA ARG A 172 5.12 -6.93 12.66
C ARG A 172 5.87 -5.74 13.21
N LYS A 173 6.77 -5.13 12.42
CA LYS A 173 7.48 -3.90 12.82
C LYS A 173 6.50 -2.77 13.09
N LEU A 174 5.48 -2.59 12.24
CA LEU A 174 4.41 -1.60 12.46
C LEU A 174 3.71 -1.81 13.80
N LYS A 175 3.26 -3.03 14.10
CA LYS A 175 2.61 -3.35 15.38
C LYS A 175 3.50 -3.05 16.58
N ASN A 176 4.78 -3.42 16.51
CA ASN A 176 5.72 -3.13 17.61
C ASN A 176 5.90 -1.62 17.83
N VAL A 177 6.06 -0.83 16.76
CA VAL A 177 6.19 0.63 16.86
C VAL A 177 4.95 1.25 17.50
N ILE A 178 3.77 0.74 17.14
CA ILE A 178 2.50 1.19 17.70
C ILE A 178 2.39 0.86 19.19
N GLU A 179 2.68 -0.38 19.58
CA GLU A 179 2.67 -0.78 20.99
C GLU A 179 3.64 0.05 21.83
N ASP A 180 4.81 0.39 21.28
CA ASP A 180 5.80 1.21 21.98
C ASP A 180 5.34 2.66 22.11
N LEU A 181 4.66 3.22 21.10
CA LEU A 181 4.00 4.52 21.18
C LEU A 181 2.91 4.56 22.27
N GLU A 182 2.16 3.47 22.45
CA GLU A 182 1.14 3.37 23.49
C GLU A 182 1.74 3.28 24.89
N LYS A 183 2.84 2.52 25.05
CA LYS A 183 3.56 2.40 26.31
C LYS A 183 4.24 3.71 26.71
N GLY A 184 4.81 4.45 25.76
CA GLY A 184 5.48 5.74 26.01
C GLY A 184 4.53 6.90 26.37
N LYS A 185 3.22 6.73 26.19
CA LYS A 185 2.19 7.69 26.61
C LYS A 185 1.71 7.48 28.06
N ARG A 186 2.14 6.41 28.73
CA ARG A 186 1.84 6.10 30.15
C ARG A 186 2.94 6.59 31.06
#